data_AF-A0A940XV88-F1
#
_entry.id   AF-A0A940XV88-F1
#
_cell.length_a   1.000
_cell.length_b   1.000
_cell.length_c   1.000
_cell.angle_alpha   90.00
_cell.angle_beta   90.00
_cell.angle_gamma   90.00
#
_symmetry.space_group_name_H-M   'P 1'
#
loop_
_entity.id
_entity.type
_entity.pdbx_description
1 polymer ?
#
loop_
_entity_poly.entity_id
_entity_poly.type
_entity_poly.pdbx_seq_one_letter_code
_entity_poly.pdbx_strand_id
1 'polypeptide(L)'
;MTTTLWIVILLLAALLVSATSTWTGSRVPRHRHRSRLRRVICLPLTIIVVLVLAACGRATSAKTVHRLAGSPEAVKARQEAELATRNTIAVWDSDTPLTLGLVVLEDVCVGGKAKEWFFHTGDDQYKIRCIMSVTAYFGADPQSMADTIDGILTAGDRTGPPIPFNHDFQYARTVVEYYRGKTGDPQGPGTGEPTGLFSAGTIEVSWDQIRGGQTSQLIEEPRPCPPHDPPERRCLNEPTSTSVSELRRTYGMVFRITLPVKEYFTLRK
;
A
#
# COMPACT_ATOMS: atom_id res chain seq x y z
N MET A 1 -15.51 10.38 -18.62
CA MET A 1 -16.77 10.24 -17.83
C MET A 1 -17.69 11.47 -17.92
N THR A 2 -17.44 12.43 -18.81
CA THR A 2 -18.29 13.62 -18.97
C THR A 2 -19.51 13.37 -19.87
N THR A 3 -19.40 12.51 -20.88
CA THR A 3 -20.46 12.27 -21.89
C THR A 3 -21.71 11.57 -21.33
N THR A 4 -21.55 10.65 -20.37
CA THR A 4 -22.68 9.93 -19.77
C THR A 4 -23.50 10.79 -18.81
N LEU A 5 -22.88 11.78 -18.17
CA LEU A 5 -23.57 12.70 -17.25
C LEU A 5 -24.49 13.66 -18.02
N TRP A 6 -24.03 14.15 -19.18
CA TRP A 6 -24.82 15.00 -20.07
C TRP A 6 -26.08 14.31 -20.60
N ILE A 7 -25.99 13.01 -20.92
CA ILE A 7 -27.15 12.23 -21.41
C ILE A 7 -28.21 12.10 -20.32
N VAL A 8 -27.79 11.87 -19.06
CA VAL A 8 -28.73 11.76 -17.92
C VAL A 8 -29.37 13.12 -17.60
N ILE A 9 -28.60 14.21 -17.66
CA ILE A 9 -29.11 15.58 -17.46
C ILE A 9 -30.09 15.96 -18.59
N LEU A 10 -29.78 15.62 -19.84
CA LEU A 10 -30.66 15.86 -20.99
C LEU A 10 -31.97 15.07 -20.89
N LEU A 11 -31.90 13.81 -20.43
CA LEU A 11 -33.10 12.98 -20.22
C LEU A 11 -33.96 13.49 -19.06
N LEU A 12 -33.34 13.95 -17.96
CA LEU A 12 -34.05 14.58 -16.84
C LEU A 12 -34.68 15.92 -17.23
N ALA A 13 -33.98 16.74 -18.02
CA ALA A 13 -34.50 18.00 -18.53
C ALA A 13 -35.68 17.77 -19.50
N ALA A 14 -35.57 16.79 -20.40
CA ALA A 14 -36.66 16.41 -21.30
C ALA A 14 -37.91 15.91 -20.54
N LEU A 15 -37.71 15.15 -19.45
CA LEU A 15 -38.80 14.68 -18.59
C LEU A 15 -39.46 15.83 -17.80
N LEU A 16 -38.68 16.81 -17.33
CA LEU A 16 -39.20 18.00 -16.64
C LEU A 16 -40.00 18.92 -17.58
N VAL A 17 -39.55 19.11 -18.82
CA VAL A 17 -40.28 19.88 -19.85
C VAL A 17 -41.58 19.18 -20.27
N SER A 18 -41.59 17.85 -20.26
CA SER A 18 -42.80 17.05 -20.54
C SER A 18 -43.84 17.13 -19.41
N ALA A 19 -43.40 17.40 -18.16
CA ALA A 19 -44.29 17.54 -17.02
C ALA A 19 -44.89 18.95 -16.88
N THR A 20 -44.22 19.99 -17.40
CA THR A 20 -44.72 21.37 -17.36
C THR A 20 -45.65 21.71 -18.53
N SER A 21 -45.62 20.96 -19.64
CA SER A 21 -46.49 21.20 -20.80
C SER A 21 -47.92 20.68 -20.65
N THR A 22 -48.25 19.95 -19.57
CA THR A 22 -49.60 19.42 -19.33
C THR A 22 -50.45 20.26 -18.37
N TRP A 23 -50.00 21.45 -17.95
CA TRP A 23 -50.75 22.27 -16.99
C TRP A 23 -51.17 23.64 -17.53
N THR A 24 -52.04 23.64 -18.53
CA THR A 24 -52.93 24.78 -18.80
C THR A 24 -54.34 24.28 -19.09
N GLY A 25 -55.29 24.70 -18.26
CA GLY A 25 -56.70 24.82 -18.66
C GLY A 25 -57.69 23.76 -18.15
N SER A 26 -58.57 24.22 -17.27
CA SER A 26 -60.01 23.90 -17.14
C SER A 26 -60.51 22.82 -16.14
N ARG A 27 -61.60 23.21 -15.47
CA ARG A 27 -62.29 22.62 -14.31
C ARG A 27 -63.33 21.55 -14.74
N VAL A 28 -63.27 20.38 -14.07
CA VAL A 28 -64.41 19.59 -13.50
C VAL A 28 -65.30 18.78 -14.49
N PRO A 29 -65.93 17.62 -14.13
CA PRO A 29 -65.44 16.41 -13.44
C PRO A 29 -65.90 15.08 -14.14
N ARG A 30 -65.31 13.91 -13.80
CA ARG A 30 -66.01 12.60 -13.57
C ARG A 30 -65.05 11.40 -13.69
N HIS A 31 -64.60 10.96 -12.52
CA HIS A 31 -64.83 9.61 -11.99
C HIS A 31 -64.79 8.36 -12.91
N ARG A 32 -63.82 8.18 -13.81
CA ARG A 32 -63.59 6.83 -14.40
C ARG A 32 -62.23 6.61 -15.06
N HIS A 33 -61.11 6.96 -14.41
CA HIS A 33 -59.80 6.68 -15.04
C HIS A 33 -58.64 6.44 -14.06
N ARG A 34 -58.92 5.88 -12.88
CA ARG A 34 -57.89 5.68 -11.82
C ARG A 34 -57.05 4.41 -11.94
N SER A 35 -57.35 3.46 -12.84
CA SER A 35 -56.63 2.17 -12.90
C SER A 35 -55.63 2.00 -14.06
N ARG A 36 -55.69 2.81 -15.12
CA ARG A 36 -54.80 2.67 -16.29
C ARG A 36 -53.54 3.55 -16.27
N LEU A 37 -53.57 4.71 -15.62
CA LEU A 37 -52.38 5.59 -15.54
C LEU A 37 -51.29 5.10 -14.58
N ARG A 38 -51.62 4.22 -13.63
CA ARG A 38 -50.64 3.65 -12.70
C ARG A 38 -49.69 2.62 -13.37
N ARG A 39 -50.07 2.07 -14.53
CA ARG A 39 -49.25 1.07 -15.25
C ARG A 39 -48.20 1.68 -16.18
N VAL A 40 -48.41 2.87 -16.71
CA VAL A 40 -47.53 3.45 -17.74
C VAL A 40 -46.37 4.24 -17.13
N ILE A 41 -46.53 4.77 -15.91
CA ILE A 41 -45.50 5.57 -15.23
C ILE A 41 -44.62 4.70 -14.31
N CYS A 42 -45.14 3.61 -13.74
CA CYS A 42 -44.34 2.74 -12.86
C CYS A 42 -43.33 1.88 -13.64
N LEU A 43 -43.66 1.44 -14.85
CA LEU A 43 -42.82 0.54 -15.67
C LEU A 43 -41.44 1.13 -16.05
N PRO A 44 -41.34 2.36 -16.60
CA PRO A 44 -40.03 2.92 -16.96
C PRO A 44 -39.18 3.22 -15.72
N LEU A 45 -39.81 3.60 -14.60
CA LEU A 45 -39.13 3.88 -13.34
C LEU A 45 -38.53 2.60 -12.73
N THR A 46 -39.23 1.47 -12.76
CA THR A 46 -38.66 0.17 -12.37
C THR A 46 -37.53 -0.28 -13.29
N ILE A 47 -37.61 -0.07 -14.60
CA ILE A 47 -36.54 -0.46 -15.54
C ILE A 47 -35.28 0.39 -15.29
N ILE A 48 -35.43 1.69 -15.06
CA ILE A 48 -34.30 2.57 -14.72
C ILE A 48 -33.71 2.18 -13.37
N VAL A 49 -34.53 1.91 -12.35
CA VAL A 49 -34.03 1.46 -11.02
C VAL A 49 -33.32 0.10 -11.14
N VAL A 50 -33.83 -0.85 -11.93
CA VAL A 50 -33.18 -2.14 -12.17
C VAL A 50 -31.86 -1.97 -12.95
N LEU A 51 -31.80 -1.07 -13.93
CA LEU A 51 -30.57 -0.77 -14.67
C LEU A 51 -29.52 -0.06 -13.79
N VAL A 52 -29.95 0.86 -12.92
CA VAL A 52 -29.09 1.53 -11.94
C VAL A 52 -28.58 0.52 -10.90
N LEU A 53 -29.42 -0.42 -10.46
CA LEU A 53 -29.02 -1.50 -9.54
C LEU A 53 -28.14 -2.56 -10.24
N ALA A 54 -28.31 -2.82 -11.54
CA ALA A 54 -27.46 -3.72 -12.31
C ALA A 54 -26.08 -3.10 -12.59
N ALA A 55 -26.00 -1.77 -12.68
CA ALA A 55 -24.75 -1.02 -12.78
C ALA A 55 -24.05 -0.85 -11.41
N CYS A 56 -24.65 -1.30 -10.29
CA CYS A 56 -23.96 -1.43 -9.02
C CYS A 56 -22.95 -2.58 -9.10
N GLY A 57 -21.69 -2.24 -9.37
CA GLY A 57 -20.59 -3.20 -9.40
C GLY A 57 -20.53 -3.98 -8.08
N ARG A 58 -20.79 -5.29 -8.14
CA ARG A 58 -20.74 -6.18 -6.98
C ARG A 58 -19.29 -6.32 -6.48
N ALA A 59 -19.14 -6.55 -5.18
CA ALA A 59 -17.86 -6.95 -4.60
C ALA A 59 -17.45 -8.33 -5.12
N THR A 60 -16.14 -8.56 -5.24
CA THR A 60 -15.62 -9.89 -5.60
C THR A 60 -15.84 -10.86 -4.43
N SER A 61 -16.42 -12.03 -4.69
CA SER A 61 -16.64 -13.04 -3.63
C SER A 61 -15.34 -13.69 -3.18
N ALA A 62 -15.25 -14.11 -1.92
CA ALA A 62 -14.08 -14.80 -1.36
C ALA A 62 -13.64 -16.01 -2.20
N LYS A 63 -14.58 -16.84 -2.64
CA LYS A 63 -14.31 -17.98 -3.56
C LYS A 63 -13.64 -17.54 -4.88
N THR A 64 -14.01 -16.37 -5.39
CA THR A 64 -13.41 -15.83 -6.62
C THR A 64 -12.01 -15.31 -6.33
N VAL A 65 -11.79 -14.63 -5.20
CA VAL A 65 -10.46 -14.18 -4.76
C VAL A 65 -9.53 -15.39 -4.60
N HIS A 66 -9.94 -16.42 -3.86
CA HIS A 66 -9.19 -17.66 -3.66
C HIS A 66 -8.71 -18.26 -4.98
N ARG A 67 -9.64 -18.46 -5.92
CA ARG A 67 -9.36 -19.02 -7.23
C ARG A 67 -8.38 -18.16 -8.03
N LEU A 68 -8.52 -16.84 -7.99
CA LEU A 68 -7.66 -15.93 -8.73
C LEU A 68 -6.27 -15.80 -8.09
N ALA A 69 -6.19 -15.75 -6.76
CA ALA A 69 -4.94 -15.69 -6.00
C ALA A 69 -4.11 -16.98 -6.17
N GLY A 70 -4.78 -18.12 -6.37
CA GLY A 70 -4.17 -19.41 -6.67
C GLY A 70 -3.96 -19.69 -8.16
N SER A 71 -4.24 -18.73 -9.06
CA SER A 71 -4.05 -18.97 -10.50
C SER A 71 -2.56 -19.08 -10.85
N PRO A 72 -2.19 -19.82 -11.92
CA PRO A 72 -0.79 -19.95 -12.33
C PRO A 72 -0.11 -18.59 -12.56
N GLU A 73 -0.84 -17.62 -13.12
CA GLU A 73 -0.34 -16.26 -13.35
C GLU A 73 -0.07 -15.53 -12.03
N ALA A 74 -0.97 -15.62 -11.05
CA ALA A 74 -0.79 -15.01 -9.74
C ALA A 74 0.38 -15.63 -8.97
N VAL A 75 0.52 -16.96 -9.02
CA VAL A 75 1.62 -17.69 -8.39
C VAL A 75 2.96 -17.31 -9.03
N LYS A 76 3.04 -17.28 -10.36
CA LYS A 76 4.25 -16.87 -11.08
C LYS A 76 4.63 -15.42 -10.73
N ALA A 77 3.66 -14.50 -10.74
CA ALA A 77 3.89 -13.12 -10.38
C ALA A 77 4.36 -12.95 -8.93
N ARG A 78 3.83 -13.76 -7.99
CA ARG A 78 4.30 -13.81 -6.61
C ARG A 78 5.76 -14.24 -6.53
N GLN A 79 6.13 -15.32 -7.23
CA GLN A 79 7.50 -15.84 -7.23
C GLN A 79 8.50 -14.84 -7.81
N GLU A 80 8.17 -14.20 -8.93
CA GLU A 80 9.00 -13.15 -9.53
C GLU A 80 9.14 -11.93 -8.60
N ALA A 81 8.06 -11.54 -7.92
CA ALA A 81 8.10 -10.46 -6.95
C ALA A 81 8.97 -10.80 -5.74
N GLU A 82 8.81 -11.99 -5.18
CA GLU A 82 9.61 -12.48 -4.06
C GLU A 82 11.09 -12.58 -4.44
N LEU A 83 11.41 -13.15 -5.60
CA LEU A 83 12.79 -13.25 -6.08
C LEU A 83 13.43 -11.88 -6.26
N ALA A 84 12.72 -10.93 -6.88
CA ALA A 84 13.23 -9.57 -7.07
C ALA A 84 13.54 -8.89 -5.71
N THR A 85 12.64 -9.06 -4.74
CA THR A 85 12.85 -8.54 -3.37
C THR A 85 14.04 -9.20 -2.68
N ARG A 86 14.16 -10.52 -2.78
CA ARG A 86 15.30 -11.27 -2.22
C ARG A 86 16.63 -10.83 -2.84
N ASN A 87 16.65 -10.56 -4.14
CA ASN A 87 17.84 -10.03 -4.82
C ASN A 87 18.21 -8.64 -4.28
N THR A 88 17.23 -7.77 -4.03
CA THR A 88 17.51 -6.47 -3.38
C THR A 88 18.13 -6.68 -1.99
N ILE A 89 17.54 -7.53 -1.15
CA ILE A 89 18.06 -7.82 0.20
C ILE A 89 19.47 -8.40 0.14
N ALA A 90 19.75 -9.28 -0.82
CA ALA A 90 21.07 -9.85 -1.01
C ALA A 90 22.12 -8.79 -1.36
N VAL A 91 21.77 -7.77 -2.16
CA VAL A 91 22.67 -6.63 -2.43
C VAL A 91 22.94 -5.82 -1.16
N TRP A 92 21.93 -5.60 -0.31
CA TRP A 92 22.14 -4.94 0.98
C TRP A 92 23.10 -5.72 1.88
N ASP A 93 22.95 -7.04 1.95
CA ASP A 93 23.82 -7.91 2.75
C ASP A 93 25.25 -8.01 2.20
N SER A 94 25.42 -8.04 0.87
CA SER A 94 26.75 -8.20 0.26
C SER A 94 27.53 -6.90 0.13
N ASP A 95 26.84 -5.78 -0.10
CA ASP A 95 27.49 -4.54 -0.53
C ASP A 95 27.51 -3.46 0.57
N THR A 96 26.87 -3.70 1.72
CA THR A 96 26.92 -2.78 2.87
C THR A 96 27.62 -3.41 4.09
N PRO A 97 28.04 -2.62 5.08
CA PRO A 97 28.58 -3.15 6.34
C PRO A 97 27.57 -3.83 7.27
N LEU A 98 26.33 -4.02 6.82
CA LEU A 98 25.25 -4.62 7.60
C LEU A 98 25.29 -6.14 7.51
N THR A 99 24.89 -6.85 8.57
CA THR A 99 24.77 -8.31 8.55
C THR A 99 23.30 -8.73 8.60
N LEU A 100 22.79 -9.38 7.55
CA LEU A 100 21.41 -9.83 7.50
C LEU A 100 21.10 -10.83 8.61
N GLY A 101 20.01 -10.55 9.35
CA GLY A 101 19.62 -11.35 10.49
C GLY A 101 18.22 -11.95 10.40
N LEU A 102 17.25 -11.18 9.90
CA LEU A 102 15.85 -11.57 9.83
C LEU A 102 15.17 -10.90 8.65
N VAL A 103 14.38 -11.65 7.89
CA VAL A 103 13.49 -11.15 6.85
C VAL A 103 12.05 -11.48 7.22
N VAL A 104 11.18 -10.48 7.15
CA VAL A 104 9.74 -10.63 7.30
C VAL A 104 9.09 -10.31 5.97
N LEU A 105 8.45 -11.31 5.38
CA LEU A 105 7.70 -11.19 4.14
C LEU A 105 6.23 -11.43 4.42
N GLU A 106 5.39 -10.45 4.06
CA GLU A 106 3.94 -10.59 4.09
C GLU A 106 3.39 -10.34 2.68
N ASP A 107 2.56 -11.25 2.19
CA ASP A 107 1.78 -11.05 0.98
C ASP A 107 0.30 -11.30 1.23
N VAL A 108 -0.54 -10.43 0.64
CA VAL A 108 -1.99 -10.48 0.79
C VAL A 108 -2.71 -10.16 -0.51
N CYS A 109 -3.71 -10.96 -0.85
CA CYS A 109 -4.64 -10.76 -1.94
C CYS A 109 -6.00 -10.32 -1.42
N VAL A 110 -6.50 -9.19 -1.91
CA VAL A 110 -7.82 -8.65 -1.58
C VAL A 110 -8.70 -8.58 -2.81
N GLY A 111 -9.97 -8.98 -2.65
CA GLY A 111 -10.99 -8.77 -3.66
C GLY A 111 -11.41 -7.30 -3.72
N GLY A 112 -11.74 -6.80 -4.90
CA GLY A 112 -12.22 -5.42 -4.98
C GLY A 112 -13.59 -5.21 -4.36
N LYS A 113 -13.81 -4.00 -3.88
CA LYS A 113 -15.02 -3.60 -3.14
C LYS A 113 -16.15 -3.23 -4.09
N ALA A 114 -17.37 -3.15 -3.56
CA ALA A 114 -18.48 -2.53 -4.30
C ALA A 114 -18.17 -1.05 -4.55
N LYS A 115 -18.76 -0.46 -5.59
CA LYS A 115 -18.50 0.94 -5.97
C LYS A 115 -18.83 1.89 -4.81
N GLU A 116 -17.82 2.56 -4.28
CA GLU A 116 -17.97 3.57 -3.23
C GLU A 116 -18.44 4.90 -3.88
N TRP A 117 -19.54 5.49 -3.40
CA TRP A 117 -20.15 6.68 -4.02
C TRP A 117 -19.56 8.01 -3.58
N PHE A 118 -18.90 8.05 -2.42
CA PHE A 118 -18.46 9.29 -1.78
C PHE A 118 -16.96 9.34 -1.48
N PHE A 119 -16.28 8.20 -1.42
CA PHE A 119 -14.83 8.11 -1.19
C PHE A 119 -14.26 7.03 -2.08
N HIS A 120 -13.71 7.40 -3.23
CA HIS A 120 -13.06 6.44 -4.12
C HIS A 120 -11.70 6.05 -3.55
N THR A 121 -11.60 4.91 -2.88
CA THR A 121 -10.33 4.33 -2.46
C THR A 121 -9.57 3.63 -3.60
N GLY A 122 -10.22 3.47 -4.77
CA GLY A 122 -9.69 2.78 -5.95
C GLY A 122 -9.85 1.26 -5.89
N ASP A 123 -10.19 0.70 -4.73
CA ASP A 123 -10.47 -0.72 -4.52
C ASP A 123 -11.71 -1.21 -5.30
N ASP A 124 -12.56 -0.29 -5.75
CA ASP A 124 -13.74 -0.58 -6.56
C ASP A 124 -13.41 -0.92 -8.02
N GLN A 125 -12.20 -0.59 -8.49
CA GLN A 125 -11.72 -0.81 -9.85
C GLN A 125 -11.15 -2.21 -10.10
N TYR A 126 -10.86 -2.96 -9.04
CA TYR A 126 -10.18 -4.25 -9.14
C TYR A 126 -11.16 -5.42 -8.94
N LYS A 127 -10.93 -6.54 -9.61
CA LYS A 127 -11.48 -7.85 -9.24
C LYS A 127 -10.65 -8.43 -8.09
N ILE A 128 -9.33 -8.35 -8.21
CA ILE A 128 -8.35 -8.76 -7.21
C ILE A 128 -7.13 -7.84 -7.29
N ARG A 129 -6.54 -7.54 -6.13
CA ARG A 129 -5.23 -6.92 -6.00
C ARG A 129 -4.43 -7.73 -4.99
N CYS A 130 -3.24 -8.14 -5.37
CA CYS A 130 -2.30 -8.78 -4.47
C CYS A 130 -1.06 -7.90 -4.29
N ILE A 131 -0.68 -7.73 -3.03
CA ILE A 131 0.45 -6.90 -2.62
C ILE A 131 1.42 -7.71 -1.76
N MET A 132 2.68 -7.30 -1.80
CA MET A 132 3.75 -7.87 -0.98
C MET A 132 4.49 -6.75 -0.26
N SER A 133 4.65 -6.89 1.04
CA SER A 133 5.47 -6.03 1.90
C SER A 133 6.61 -6.84 2.48
N VAL A 134 7.82 -6.29 2.43
CA VAL A 134 9.01 -6.97 2.95
C VAL A 134 9.81 -6.01 3.80
N THR A 135 10.21 -6.50 4.97
CA THR A 135 11.08 -5.82 5.91
C THR A 135 12.25 -6.73 6.22
N ALA A 136 13.47 -6.21 6.10
CA ALA A 136 14.69 -6.92 6.45
C ALA A 136 15.36 -6.23 7.64
N TYR A 137 15.86 -7.02 8.57
CA TYR A 137 16.52 -6.60 9.80
C TYR A 137 17.97 -7.06 9.76
N PHE A 138 18.86 -6.12 10.06
CA PHE A 138 20.30 -6.32 9.99
C PHE A 138 20.95 -5.94 11.31
N GLY A 139 21.97 -6.69 11.71
CA GLY A 139 22.86 -6.32 12.80
C GLY A 139 23.98 -5.38 12.34
N ALA A 140 24.42 -4.51 13.24
CA ALA A 140 25.62 -3.68 13.05
C ALA A 140 26.26 -3.37 14.42
N ASP A 141 27.53 -2.94 14.39
CA ASP A 141 28.24 -2.45 15.58
C ASP A 141 27.88 -0.98 15.87
N PRO A 142 27.33 -0.65 17.06
CA PRO A 142 27.01 0.73 17.43
C PRO A 142 28.23 1.66 17.49
N GLN A 143 29.45 1.15 17.69
CA GLN A 143 30.67 1.97 17.70
C GLN A 143 31.08 2.44 16.30
N SER A 144 30.61 1.75 15.26
CA SER A 144 30.95 2.03 13.86
C SER A 144 29.82 2.77 13.12
N MET A 145 28.89 3.42 13.83
CA MET A 145 27.68 3.99 13.21
C MET A 145 27.96 4.93 12.04
N ALA A 146 28.95 5.82 12.18
CA ALA A 146 29.35 6.71 11.10
C ALA A 146 29.82 5.94 9.86
N ASP A 147 30.67 4.94 10.05
CA ASP A 147 31.25 4.13 8.98
C ASP A 147 30.20 3.18 8.36
N THR A 148 29.25 2.69 9.15
CA THR A 148 28.12 1.89 8.67
C THR A 148 27.26 2.70 7.71
N ILE A 149 26.86 3.92 8.08
CA ILE A 149 26.05 4.78 7.19
C ILE A 149 26.87 5.20 5.97
N ASP A 150 28.12 5.62 6.14
CA ASP A 150 29.02 5.97 5.03
C ASP A 150 29.22 4.80 4.06
N GLY A 151 29.29 3.56 4.58
CA GLY A 151 29.32 2.34 3.80
C GLY A 151 28.03 2.07 3.02
N ILE A 152 26.86 2.35 3.61
CA ILE A 152 25.57 2.29 2.88
C ILE A 152 25.56 3.30 1.72
N LEU A 153 26.04 4.53 1.95
CA LEU A 153 26.10 5.56 0.91
C LEU A 153 27.10 5.19 -0.21
N THR A 154 28.25 4.64 0.17
CA THR A 154 29.26 4.14 -0.76
C THR A 154 28.71 3.00 -1.62
N ALA A 155 27.91 2.11 -1.03
CA ALA A 155 27.23 1.05 -1.75
C ALA A 155 26.24 1.63 -2.77
N GLY A 156 25.42 2.61 -2.36
CA GLY A 156 24.48 3.27 -3.27
C GLY A 156 25.13 4.06 -4.41
N ASP A 157 26.30 4.68 -4.19
CA ASP A 157 27.08 5.29 -5.26
C ASP A 157 27.47 4.28 -6.35
N ARG A 158 27.74 3.02 -5.96
CA ARG A 158 28.18 1.95 -6.86
C ARG A 158 27.02 1.21 -7.53
N THR A 159 26.02 0.82 -6.74
CA THR A 159 24.96 -0.11 -7.17
C THR A 159 23.74 0.61 -7.76
N GLY A 160 23.52 1.88 -7.37
CA GLY A 160 22.32 2.61 -7.73
C GLY A 160 21.04 2.00 -7.12
N PRO A 161 19.95 1.80 -7.89
CA PRO A 161 18.58 1.60 -7.38
C PRO A 161 18.32 0.54 -6.30
N PRO A 162 19.08 -0.58 -6.16
CA PRO A 162 18.90 -1.49 -5.03
C PRO A 162 19.16 -0.83 -3.66
N ILE A 163 20.03 0.20 -3.62
CA ILE A 163 20.39 1.00 -2.45
C ILE A 163 20.23 2.48 -2.83
N PRO A 164 19.04 3.09 -2.60
CA PRO A 164 18.72 4.42 -3.12
C PRO A 164 19.31 5.57 -2.29
N PHE A 165 20.33 5.29 -1.47
CA PHE A 165 20.99 6.28 -0.63
C PHE A 165 22.45 6.36 -1.05
N ASN A 166 22.88 7.55 -1.43
CA ASN A 166 24.21 7.80 -1.98
C ASN A 166 24.76 9.11 -1.42
N HIS A 167 25.99 9.47 -1.75
CA HIS A 167 26.61 10.70 -1.22
C HIS A 167 26.03 11.99 -1.81
N ASP A 168 25.18 11.92 -2.84
CA ASP A 168 24.44 13.10 -3.30
C ASP A 168 23.25 13.44 -2.38
N PHE A 169 22.84 12.50 -1.52
CA PHE A 169 21.78 12.75 -0.55
C PHE A 169 22.29 13.56 0.65
N GLN A 170 22.13 14.88 0.56
CA GLN A 170 22.64 15.85 1.53
C GLN A 170 22.28 15.51 2.99
N TYR A 171 21.06 15.07 3.25
CA TYR A 171 20.63 14.70 4.60
C TYR A 171 21.46 13.54 5.16
N ALA A 172 21.69 12.49 4.37
CA ALA A 172 22.47 11.33 4.81
C ALA A 172 23.94 11.69 5.11
N ARG A 173 24.54 12.58 4.31
CA ARG A 173 25.88 13.11 4.62
C ARG A 173 25.92 13.84 5.96
N THR A 174 24.93 14.67 6.25
CA THR A 174 24.85 15.35 7.56
C THR A 174 24.68 14.35 8.70
N VAL A 175 23.95 13.26 8.49
CA VAL A 175 23.82 12.17 9.47
C VAL A 175 25.17 11.49 9.73
N VAL A 176 25.97 11.20 8.68
CA VAL A 176 27.33 10.66 8.84
C VAL A 176 28.19 11.62 9.67
N GLU A 177 28.20 12.91 9.35
CA GLU A 177 28.99 13.90 10.07
C GLU A 177 28.54 14.10 11.52
N TYR A 178 27.24 13.93 11.82
CA TYR A 178 26.71 13.90 13.18
C TYR A 178 27.29 12.72 13.99
N TYR A 179 27.33 11.51 13.41
CA TYR A 179 27.90 10.35 14.09
C TYR A 179 29.42 10.46 14.24
N ARG A 180 30.11 11.16 13.32
CA ARG A 180 31.53 11.54 13.46
C ARG A 180 31.78 12.65 14.49
N GLY A 181 30.73 13.28 15.02
CA GLY A 181 30.83 14.37 16.00
C GLY A 181 31.24 15.72 15.39
N LYS A 182 31.07 15.92 14.08
CA LYS A 182 31.47 17.16 13.39
C LYS A 182 30.34 18.18 13.26
N THR A 183 29.09 17.76 13.42
CA THR A 183 27.91 18.63 13.33
C THR A 183 26.95 18.38 14.50
N GLY A 184 26.08 19.35 14.78
CA GLY A 184 24.91 19.15 15.64
C GLY A 184 23.82 18.32 14.94
N ASP A 185 22.65 18.29 15.56
CA ASP A 185 21.49 17.51 15.11
C ASP A 185 21.13 17.78 13.62
N PRO A 186 21.05 16.75 12.76
CA PRO A 186 20.88 16.93 11.32
C PRO A 186 19.58 17.61 10.88
N GLN A 187 18.52 17.53 11.69
CA GLN A 187 17.23 18.17 11.41
C GLN A 187 17.06 19.51 12.13
N GLY A 188 18.09 19.97 12.84
CA GLY A 188 18.11 21.22 13.60
C GLY A 188 18.18 21.01 15.12
N PRO A 189 18.56 22.04 15.88
CA PRO A 189 18.80 21.92 17.32
C PRO A 189 17.58 21.36 18.08
N GLY A 190 17.81 20.35 18.92
CA GLY A 190 16.78 19.76 19.77
C GLY A 190 15.89 18.73 19.06
N THR A 191 16.24 18.34 17.83
CA THR A 191 15.57 17.23 17.13
C THR A 191 16.11 15.87 17.55
N GLY A 192 17.26 15.83 18.21
CA GLY A 192 17.84 14.62 18.78
C GLY A 192 18.60 13.77 17.76
N GLU A 193 18.90 12.53 18.16
CA GLU A 193 19.64 11.58 17.35
C GLU A 193 18.82 11.15 16.12
N PRO A 194 19.39 11.23 14.90
CA PRO A 194 18.71 10.76 13.69
C PRO A 194 18.53 9.24 13.74
N THR A 195 17.34 8.77 13.39
CA THR A 195 16.93 7.35 13.49
C THR A 195 16.63 6.68 12.15
N GLY A 196 16.85 7.37 11.04
CA GLY A 196 16.59 6.79 9.73
C GLY A 196 16.95 7.68 8.53
N LEU A 197 16.94 7.05 7.37
CA LEU A 197 16.98 7.65 6.04
C LEU A 197 15.71 7.26 5.29
N PHE A 198 15.09 8.24 4.64
CA PHE A 198 13.89 8.04 3.86
C PHE A 198 14.02 8.72 2.50
N SER A 199 13.70 7.97 1.45
CA SER A 199 13.56 8.51 0.10
C SER A 199 12.15 8.18 -0.42
N ALA A 200 11.38 9.23 -0.73
CA ALA A 200 9.97 9.13 -1.00
C ALA A 200 9.65 8.11 -2.11
N GLY A 201 8.76 7.16 -1.81
CA GLY A 201 8.32 6.12 -2.75
C GLY A 201 9.33 5.00 -3.01
N THR A 202 10.41 4.92 -2.22
CA THR A 202 11.44 3.88 -2.37
C THR A 202 11.62 3.08 -1.09
N ILE A 203 12.86 2.91 -0.63
CA ILE A 203 13.24 2.17 0.57
C ILE A 203 13.30 3.13 1.76
N GLU A 204 12.90 2.64 2.93
CA GLU A 204 13.12 3.30 4.22
C GLU A 204 14.15 2.49 5.01
N VAL A 205 15.13 3.19 5.60
CA VAL A 205 16.10 2.59 6.51
C VAL A 205 15.97 3.28 7.86
N SER A 206 15.81 2.51 8.91
CA SER A 206 15.75 3.01 10.30
C SER A 206 16.65 2.18 11.20
N TRP A 207 17.11 2.71 12.31
CA TRP A 207 18.01 1.99 13.23
C TRP A 207 17.78 2.36 14.71
N ASP A 208 18.34 1.55 15.61
CA ASP A 208 18.34 1.80 17.05
C ASP A 208 19.08 3.10 17.42
N GLN A 209 18.54 3.90 18.34
CA GLN A 209 19.28 5.02 18.93
C GLN A 209 20.41 4.53 19.83
N ILE A 210 21.63 5.02 19.59
CA ILE A 210 22.84 4.59 20.31
C ILE A 210 23.32 5.63 21.33
N ARG A 211 22.89 6.90 21.23
CA ARG A 211 23.27 7.98 22.16
C ARG A 211 22.21 8.31 23.21
N GLY A 212 20.98 7.80 23.05
CA GLY A 212 19.81 8.12 23.88
C GLY A 212 19.74 7.51 25.29
N GLY A 213 20.71 6.68 25.70
CA GLY A 213 20.76 6.08 27.04
C GLY A 213 19.51 5.27 27.38
N GLN A 214 18.91 5.49 28.57
CA GLN A 214 17.73 4.74 29.02
C GLN A 214 16.43 5.07 28.24
N THR A 215 16.41 6.18 27.51
CA THR A 215 15.26 6.62 26.70
C THR A 215 15.47 6.38 25.21
N SER A 216 16.48 5.57 24.83
CA SER A 216 16.74 5.23 23.44
C SER A 216 15.51 4.59 22.78
N GLN A 217 15.10 5.17 21.66
CA GLN A 217 14.15 4.55 20.75
C GLN A 217 14.83 3.39 20.02
N LEU A 218 14.28 2.19 20.19
CA LEU A 218 14.80 0.96 19.58
C LEU A 218 13.86 0.45 18.50
N ILE A 219 14.42 -0.23 17.51
CA ILE A 219 13.67 -1.02 16.53
C ILE A 219 12.89 -2.11 17.26
N GLU A 220 11.58 -2.08 17.07
CA GLU A 220 10.65 -3.05 17.65
C GLU A 220 10.72 -4.40 16.94
N GLU A 221 10.32 -5.45 17.66
CA GLU A 221 10.07 -6.76 17.07
C GLU A 221 9.02 -6.66 15.95
N PRO A 222 9.13 -7.46 14.89
CA PRO A 222 8.08 -7.52 13.88
C PRO A 222 6.76 -7.96 14.52
N ARG A 223 5.67 -7.45 13.98
CA ARG A 223 4.34 -7.86 14.40
C ARG A 223 4.18 -9.38 14.20
N PRO A 224 3.54 -10.09 15.14
CA PRO A 224 3.28 -11.52 14.96
C PRO A 224 2.56 -11.77 13.63
N CYS A 225 3.03 -12.77 12.89
CA CYS A 225 2.41 -13.13 11.64
C CYS A 225 0.92 -13.45 11.85
N PRO A 226 0.01 -12.84 11.08
CA PRO A 226 -1.40 -13.23 11.10
C PRO A 226 -1.54 -14.71 10.67
N PRO A 227 -2.68 -15.34 10.97
CA PRO A 227 -2.94 -16.72 10.53
C PRO A 227 -2.66 -16.88 9.04
N HIS A 228 -1.83 -17.86 8.71
CA HIS A 228 -1.48 -18.19 7.33
C HIS A 228 -2.72 -18.82 6.65
N ASP A 229 -3.20 -18.18 5.59
CA ASP A 229 -4.39 -18.60 4.84
C ASP A 229 -4.08 -18.55 3.34
N PRO A 230 -3.24 -19.47 2.84
CA PRO A 230 -2.85 -19.47 1.43
C PRO A 230 -4.03 -19.90 0.53
N PRO A 231 -4.10 -19.37 -0.71
CA PRO A 231 -3.18 -18.45 -1.37
C PRO A 231 -3.42 -16.96 -1.08
N GLU A 232 -4.43 -16.58 -0.31
CA GLU A 232 -4.79 -15.17 -0.08
C GLU A 232 -3.87 -14.44 0.87
N ARG A 233 -3.29 -15.12 1.86
CA ARG A 233 -2.41 -14.50 2.84
C ARG A 233 -1.27 -15.40 3.25
N ARG A 234 -0.05 -14.87 3.14
CA ARG A 234 1.17 -15.50 3.63
C ARG A 234 1.99 -14.50 4.43
N CYS A 235 2.53 -14.97 5.55
CA CYS A 235 3.49 -14.23 6.36
C CYS A 235 4.61 -15.21 6.74
N LEU A 236 5.85 -14.82 6.43
CA LEU A 236 7.05 -15.62 6.63
C LEU A 236 8.05 -14.80 7.45
N ASN A 237 8.62 -15.44 8.46
CA ASN A 237 9.76 -14.94 9.21
C ASN A 237 10.95 -15.87 8.92
N GLU A 238 12.02 -15.32 8.38
CA GLU A 238 13.18 -16.08 7.90
C GLU A 238 14.48 -15.52 8.49
N PRO A 239 15.23 -16.33 9.28
CA PRO A 239 14.83 -17.63 9.83
C PRO A 239 13.75 -17.47 10.91
N THR A 240 12.90 -18.48 11.08
CA THR A 240 11.74 -18.42 12.00
C THR A 240 12.13 -18.30 13.47
N SER A 241 13.34 -18.71 13.84
CA SER A 241 13.85 -18.68 15.22
C SER A 241 14.43 -17.34 15.65
N THR A 242 14.76 -16.45 14.72
CA THR A 242 15.47 -15.21 15.04
C THR A 242 14.50 -14.08 15.38
N SER A 243 14.86 -13.28 16.38
CA SER A 243 14.16 -12.06 16.80
C SER A 243 15.06 -10.83 16.68
N VAL A 244 14.46 -9.65 16.67
CA VAL A 244 15.19 -8.36 16.70
C VAL A 244 16.01 -8.23 17.98
N SER A 245 15.47 -8.70 19.11
CA SER A 245 16.16 -8.75 20.40
C SER A 245 17.39 -9.65 20.36
N GLU A 246 17.35 -10.78 19.66
CA GLU A 246 18.51 -11.64 19.48
C GLU A 246 19.58 -10.97 18.61
N LEU A 247 19.19 -10.32 17.50
CA LEU A 247 20.13 -9.56 16.67
C LEU A 247 20.80 -8.46 17.48
N ARG A 248 20.04 -7.72 18.29
CA ARG A 248 20.59 -6.67 19.16
C ARG A 248 21.56 -7.23 20.19
N ARG A 249 21.28 -8.40 20.76
CA ARG A 249 22.19 -9.07 21.70
C ARG A 249 23.50 -9.48 21.02
N THR A 250 23.45 -9.93 19.78
CA THR A 250 24.61 -10.44 19.04
C THR A 250 25.47 -9.30 18.46
N TYR A 251 24.85 -8.28 17.87
CA TYR A 251 25.56 -7.23 17.13
C TYR A 251 25.65 -5.90 17.87
N GLY A 252 24.79 -5.66 18.87
CA GLY A 252 24.75 -4.43 19.66
C GLY A 252 23.67 -3.45 19.21
N MET A 253 23.40 -3.37 17.90
CA MET A 253 22.29 -2.58 17.35
C MET A 253 21.63 -3.24 16.13
N VAL A 254 20.42 -2.79 15.81
CA VAL A 254 19.64 -3.28 14.68
C VAL A 254 19.28 -2.15 13.71
N PHE A 255 19.44 -2.44 12.42
CA PHE A 255 18.87 -1.70 11.30
C PHE A 255 17.63 -2.43 10.79
N ARG A 256 16.61 -1.66 10.40
CA ARG A 256 15.40 -2.13 9.75
C ARG A 256 15.28 -1.44 8.39
N ILE A 257 15.20 -2.25 7.35
CA ILE A 257 15.03 -1.83 5.96
C ILE A 257 13.64 -2.24 5.50
N THR A 258 12.80 -1.27 5.19
CA THR A 258 11.46 -1.50 4.66
C THR A 258 11.46 -1.23 3.17
N LEU A 259 11.16 -2.27 2.39
CA LEU A 259 11.03 -2.16 0.94
C LEU A 259 9.65 -1.61 0.56
N PRO A 260 9.53 -0.93 -0.60
CA PRO A 260 8.24 -0.42 -1.05
C PRO A 260 7.26 -1.58 -1.27
N VAL A 261 6.00 -1.36 -0.88
CA VAL A 261 4.93 -2.33 -1.11
C VAL A 261 4.79 -2.58 -2.60
N LYS A 262 4.88 -3.84 -3.01
CA LYS A 262 4.84 -4.25 -4.41
C LYS A 262 3.47 -4.82 -4.75
N GLU A 263 2.74 -4.16 -5.63
CA GLU A 263 1.55 -4.73 -6.27
C GLU A 263 1.99 -5.72 -7.35
N TYR A 264 2.01 -7.01 -7.03
CA TYR A 264 2.56 -8.02 -7.95
C TYR A 264 1.52 -8.62 -8.89
N PHE A 265 0.23 -8.61 -8.51
CA PHE A 265 -0.83 -9.17 -9.35
C PHE A 265 -2.12 -8.37 -9.20
N THR A 266 -2.66 -7.89 -10.32
CA THR A 266 -3.93 -7.17 -10.34
C THR A 266 -4.78 -7.62 -11.53
N LEU A 267 -6.08 -7.73 -11.30
CA LEU A 267 -7.06 -7.84 -12.39
C LEU A 267 -8.10 -6.75 -12.18
N ARG A 268 -8.40 -5.98 -13.21
CA ARG A 268 -9.41 -4.91 -13.17
C ARG A 268 -10.81 -5.43 -13.51
N LYS A 269 -11.84 -4.66 -13.13
CA LYS A 269 -13.24 -5.00 -13.39
C LYS A 269 -13.61 -4.92 -14.87
#